data_AF-A0A4Q1C938-F1
#
_entry.id   AF-A0A4Q1C938-F1
#
_cell.length_a   1.000
_cell.length_b   1.000
_cell.length_c   1.000
_cell.angle_alpha   90.00
_cell.angle_beta   90.00
_cell.angle_gamma   90.00
#
_symmetry.space_group_name_H-M   'P 1'
#
loop_
_entity.id
_entity.type
_entity.pdbx_description
1 polymer ?
#
loop_
_entity_poly.entity_id
_entity_poly.type
_entity_poly.pdbx_seq_one_letter_code
_entity_poly.pdbx_strand_id
1 'polypeptide(L)'
;MKRKLWLIPLLGLAAFAIYYQHWNTLQAAPRCHSRCTDPTAAPVDEFAHRDGRKEATADLRRGRLTILTYGLPAPWSLALMEVLHRDHGIELRTVAGCIVTKGQMRYVDEYNEVMERHLTAIHGEAFFD
;
A
#
# COMPACT_ATOMS: atom_id res chain seq x y z
N MET A 1 10.30 -53.89 21.85
CA MET A 1 10.04 -52.62 22.59
C MET A 1 10.13 -51.45 21.60
N LYS A 2 9.00 -50.99 21.04
CA LYS A 2 8.95 -49.84 20.10
C LYS A 2 8.14 -48.71 20.73
N ARG A 3 8.79 -47.87 21.55
CA ARG A 3 8.23 -46.62 22.07
C ARG A 3 9.28 -45.55 21.83
N LYS A 4 9.02 -44.64 20.89
CA LYS A 4 9.58 -43.27 20.72
C LYS A 4 9.48 -42.81 19.26
N LEU A 5 8.32 -42.92 18.63
CA LEU A 5 8.07 -42.36 17.29
C LEU A 5 6.75 -41.58 17.21
N TRP A 6 6.29 -41.04 18.34
CA TRP A 6 5.11 -40.16 18.44
C TRP A 6 5.45 -38.76 18.98
N LEU A 7 6.72 -38.50 19.32
CA LEU A 7 7.17 -37.19 19.82
C LEU A 7 7.45 -36.18 18.68
N ILE A 8 7.70 -36.67 17.47
CA ILE A 8 8.00 -35.85 16.28
C ILE A 8 6.80 -34.96 15.87
N PRO A 9 5.55 -35.47 15.76
CA PRO A 9 4.42 -34.61 15.40
C PRO A 9 4.07 -33.58 16.50
N LEU A 10 4.30 -33.92 17.77
CA LEU A 10 4.07 -33.00 18.89
C LEU A 10 5.08 -31.84 18.91
N LEU A 11 6.35 -32.11 18.59
CA LEU A 11 7.37 -31.06 18.44
C LEU A 11 7.07 -30.14 17.26
N GLY A 12 6.57 -30.69 16.15
CA GLY A 12 6.14 -29.90 14.99
C GLY A 12 4.97 -28.97 15.32
N LEU A 13 3.95 -29.48 16.02
CA LEU A 13 2.80 -28.67 16.46
C LEU A 13 3.20 -27.59 17.47
N ALA A 14 4.10 -27.90 18.41
CA ALA A 14 4.60 -26.91 19.36
C ALA A 14 5.39 -25.79 18.67
N ALA A 15 6.28 -26.15 17.74
CA ALA A 15 7.03 -25.17 16.94
C ALA A 15 6.10 -24.32 16.08
N PHE A 16 5.09 -24.92 15.46
CA PHE A 16 4.07 -24.20 14.70
C PHE A 16 3.25 -23.26 15.57
N ALA A 17 2.83 -23.69 16.77
CA ALA A 17 2.08 -22.84 17.69
C ALA A 17 2.90 -21.63 18.18
N ILE A 18 4.18 -21.85 18.49
CA ILE A 18 5.11 -20.77 18.87
C ILE A 18 5.31 -19.79 17.71
N TYR A 19 5.56 -20.31 16.49
CA TYR A 19 5.70 -19.50 15.30
C TYR A 19 4.41 -18.71 15.00
N TYR A 20 3.25 -19.35 15.11
CA TYR A 20 1.94 -18.74 14.89
C TYR A 20 1.64 -17.65 15.93
N GLN A 21 1.92 -17.90 17.22
CA GLN A 21 1.81 -16.88 18.26
C GLN A 21 2.77 -15.71 18.02
N HIS A 22 4.02 -15.99 17.66
CA HIS A 22 5.01 -14.95 17.36
C HIS A 22 4.57 -14.09 16.16
N TRP A 23 4.13 -14.73 15.08
CA TRP A 23 3.61 -14.04 13.90
C TRP A 23 2.36 -13.20 14.23
N ASN A 24 1.45 -13.72 15.07
CA ASN A 24 0.26 -12.99 15.48
C ASN A 24 0.59 -11.80 16.40
N THR A 25 1.65 -11.89 17.22
CA THR A 25 2.13 -10.75 18.02
C THR A 25 2.82 -9.68 17.19
N LEU A 26 3.42 -10.03 16.06
CA LEU A 26 4.00 -9.06 15.12
C LEU A 26 2.91 -8.36 14.28
N GLN A 27 1.79 -9.03 14.00
CA GLN A 27 0.61 -8.42 13.38
C GLN A 27 -0.28 -7.64 14.34
N ALA A 28 -0.11 -7.81 15.65
CA ALA A 28 -0.72 -6.96 16.65
C ALA A 28 -0.10 -5.56 16.52
N ALA A 29 -0.69 -4.74 15.65
CA ALA A 29 -0.37 -3.34 15.48
C ALA A 29 -0.22 -2.66 16.85
N PRO A 30 0.68 -1.66 16.99
CA PRO A 30 0.78 -0.89 18.22
C PRO A 30 -0.63 -0.43 18.62
N ARG A 31 -1.08 -0.84 19.80
CA ARG A 31 -2.34 -0.33 20.38
C ARG A 31 -2.20 1.18 20.42
N CYS A 32 -2.94 1.87 19.54
CA CYS A 32 -2.94 3.32 19.44
C CYS A 32 -3.19 3.92 20.83
N HIS A 33 -2.12 4.37 21.48
CA HIS A 33 -2.18 5.17 22.68
C HIS A 33 -2.20 6.63 22.24
N SER A 34 -3.41 7.10 21.89
CA SER A 34 -3.93 8.46 22.05
C SER A 34 -4.99 8.74 20.98
N ARG A 35 -6.18 9.17 21.43
CA ARG A 35 -7.42 9.42 20.68
C ARG A 35 -8.11 8.17 20.12
N CYS A 36 -9.02 7.63 20.93
CA CYS A 36 -10.18 6.92 20.40
C CYS A 36 -11.02 7.93 19.61
N THR A 37 -10.85 7.94 18.29
CA THR A 37 -11.87 8.49 17.39
C THR A 37 -13.15 7.70 17.61
N ASP A 38 -14.27 8.42 17.72
CA ASP A 38 -15.61 7.83 17.78
C ASP A 38 -15.79 6.85 16.60
N PRO A 39 -16.10 5.56 16.85
CA PRO A 39 -16.29 4.58 15.78
C PRO A 39 -17.48 4.90 14.86
N THR A 40 -18.32 5.88 15.20
CA THR A 40 -19.42 6.37 14.36
C THR A 40 -19.07 7.63 13.56
N ALA A 41 -17.93 8.27 13.82
CA ALA A 41 -17.49 9.41 13.03
C ALA A 41 -17.12 8.94 11.61
N ALA A 42 -17.74 9.56 10.60
CA ALA A 42 -17.34 9.37 9.21
C ALA A 42 -15.84 9.69 9.07
N PRO A 43 -15.09 8.95 8.23
CA PRO A 43 -13.68 9.21 8.01
C PRO A 43 -13.49 10.66 7.55
N VAL A 44 -12.57 11.38 8.22
CA VAL A 44 -12.22 12.76 7.84
C VAL A 44 -11.60 12.72 6.45
N ASP A 45 -12.19 13.47 5.52
CA ASP A 45 -11.72 13.54 4.14
C ASP A 45 -10.63 14.60 3.98
N GLU A 46 -9.40 14.25 4.36
CA GLU A 46 -8.24 15.15 4.31
C GLU A 46 -7.92 15.67 2.89
N PHE A 47 -8.47 15.01 1.86
CA PHE A 47 -8.22 15.33 0.46
C PHE A 47 -9.33 16.22 -0.14
N ALA A 48 -10.38 16.52 0.62
CA ALA A 48 -11.52 17.30 0.16
C ALA A 48 -11.15 18.68 -0.41
N HIS A 49 -10.04 19.27 0.03
CA HIS A 49 -9.55 20.58 -0.41
C HIS A 49 -8.25 20.53 -1.23
N ARG A 50 -7.74 19.32 -1.52
CA ARG A 50 -6.54 19.16 -2.34
C ARG A 50 -6.92 19.15 -3.82
N ASP A 51 -5.99 19.65 -4.62
CA ASP A 51 -6.09 19.73 -6.07
C ASP A 51 -5.04 18.78 -6.66
N GLY A 52 -5.50 17.62 -7.13
CA GLY A 52 -4.62 16.56 -7.61
C GLY A 52 -3.81 17.00 -8.82
N ARG A 53 -4.47 17.72 -9.76
CA ARG A 53 -3.86 18.21 -10.99
C ARG A 53 -2.74 19.20 -10.72
N LYS A 54 -2.97 20.16 -9.83
CA LYS A 54 -1.99 21.19 -9.45
C LYS A 54 -0.77 20.57 -8.78
N GLU A 55 -0.98 19.61 -7.89
CA GLU A 55 0.10 18.92 -7.21
C GLU A 55 0.90 18.01 -8.15
N ALA A 56 0.23 17.24 -9.02
CA ALA A 56 0.90 16.44 -10.05
C ALA A 56 1.77 17.31 -10.95
N THR A 57 1.25 18.46 -11.39
CA THR A 57 2.01 19.42 -12.19
C THR A 57 3.21 20.01 -11.43
N ALA A 58 3.12 20.15 -10.10
CA ALA A 58 4.24 20.59 -9.28
C ALA A 58 5.30 19.50 -9.12
N ASP A 59 4.89 18.23 -9.00
CA ASP A 59 5.79 17.08 -8.93
C ASP A 59 6.52 16.85 -10.26
N LEU A 60 5.82 16.93 -11.40
CA LEU A 60 6.44 16.89 -12.73
C LEU A 60 7.51 17.98 -12.89
N ARG A 61 7.22 19.21 -12.47
CA ARG A 61 8.19 20.32 -12.51
C ARG A 61 9.41 20.10 -11.62
N ARG A 62 9.29 19.25 -10.60
CA ARG A 62 10.38 18.85 -9.70
C ARG A 62 11.09 17.58 -10.17
N GLY A 63 10.69 17.02 -11.32
CA GLY A 63 11.24 15.77 -11.86
C GLY A 63 10.77 14.53 -11.10
N ARG A 64 9.66 14.60 -10.37
CA ARG A 64 9.09 13.46 -9.65
C ARG A 64 8.00 12.80 -10.47
N LEU A 65 8.25 11.55 -10.84
CA LEU A 65 7.27 10.69 -11.47
C LEU A 65 6.67 9.79 -10.40
N THR A 66 5.41 10.03 -10.06
CA THR A 66 4.72 9.26 -9.03
C THR A 66 3.37 8.78 -9.56
N ILE A 67 3.04 7.52 -9.32
CA ILE A 67 1.68 6.99 -9.51
C ILE A 67 1.07 6.75 -8.14
N LEU A 68 -0.15 7.25 -7.94
CA LEU A 68 -0.90 7.03 -6.72
C LEU A 68 -1.76 5.79 -6.85
N THR A 69 -1.84 5.01 -5.78
CA THR A 69 -2.67 3.80 -5.73
C THR A 69 -3.43 3.69 -4.41
N TYR A 70 -4.42 2.81 -4.39
CA TYR A 70 -5.19 2.46 -3.20
C TYR A 70 -5.00 0.98 -2.86
N GLY A 71 -5.40 0.62 -1.65
CA GLY A 71 -5.45 -0.74 -1.17
C GLY A 71 -4.31 -1.07 -0.21
N LEU A 72 -4.40 -2.27 0.36
CA LEU A 72 -3.35 -2.79 1.23
C LEU A 72 -2.18 -3.29 0.38
N PRO A 73 -0.94 -3.13 0.86
CA PRO A 73 0.23 -3.65 0.16
C PRO A 73 0.08 -5.16 -0.03
N ALA A 74 0.10 -5.60 -1.28
CA ALA A 74 0.11 -7.01 -1.62
C ALA A 74 1.57 -7.49 -1.79
N PRO A 75 1.88 -8.78 -1.63
CA PRO A 75 3.26 -9.27 -1.78
C PRO A 75 3.91 -8.90 -3.12
N TRP A 76 3.12 -8.83 -4.20
CA TRP A 76 3.58 -8.43 -5.52
C TRP A 76 3.82 -6.92 -5.67
N SER A 77 3.23 -6.08 -4.82
CA SER A 77 3.34 -4.62 -4.96
C SER A 77 4.77 -4.13 -4.71
N LEU A 78 5.53 -4.82 -3.87
CA LEU A 78 6.95 -4.50 -3.64
C LEU A 78 7.80 -4.74 -4.89
N ALA A 79 7.57 -5.86 -5.58
CA ALA A 79 8.26 -6.16 -6.83
C ALA A 79 7.90 -5.15 -7.92
N LEU A 80 6.62 -4.77 -8.01
CA LEU A 80 6.17 -3.73 -8.92
C LEU A 80 6.80 -2.36 -8.61
N MET A 81 6.80 -1.95 -7.34
CA MET A 81 7.46 -0.72 -6.89
C MET A 81 8.93 -0.68 -7.28
N GLU A 82 9.64 -1.79 -7.07
CA GLU A 82 11.06 -1.90 -7.39
C GLU A 82 11.31 -1.81 -8.90
N VAL A 83 10.52 -2.52 -9.71
CA VAL A 83 10.64 -2.48 -11.18
C VAL A 83 10.34 -1.08 -11.71
N LEU A 84 9.25 -0.44 -11.25
CA LEU A 84 8.90 0.91 -11.67
C LEU A 84 9.98 1.93 -11.29
N HIS A 85 10.54 1.81 -10.08
CA HIS A 85 11.59 2.71 -9.63
C HIS A 85 12.90 2.49 -10.40
N ARG A 86 13.35 1.24 -10.51
CA ARG A 86 14.63 0.89 -11.13
C ARG A 86 14.64 1.15 -12.63
N ASP A 87 13.60 0.70 -13.33
CA ASP A 87 13.59 0.67 -14.79
C ASP A 87 13.01 1.97 -15.40
N HIS A 88 12.15 2.67 -14.65
CA HIS A 88 11.46 3.87 -15.14
C HIS A 88 11.62 5.10 -14.24
N GLY A 89 12.23 4.99 -13.06
CA GLY A 89 12.32 6.11 -12.11
C GLY A 89 10.98 6.53 -11.51
N ILE A 90 9.96 5.68 -11.59
CA ILE A 90 8.59 5.98 -11.16
C ILE A 90 8.38 5.48 -9.72
N GLU A 91 7.94 6.37 -8.84
CA GLU A 91 7.51 6.01 -7.49
C GLU A 91 6.04 5.55 -7.50
N LEU A 92 5.75 4.37 -6.96
CA LEU A 92 4.37 3.97 -6.67
C LEU A 92 4.06 4.28 -5.20
N ARG A 93 3.02 5.09 -4.96
CA ARG A 93 2.65 5.57 -3.62
C ARG A 93 1.22 5.21 -3.27
N THR A 94 1.04 4.43 -2.21
CA THR A 94 -0.29 4.11 -1.68
C THR A 94 -0.82 5.26 -0.82
N VAL A 95 -1.98 5.80 -1.17
CA VAL A 95 -2.59 6.96 -0.48
C VAL A 95 -3.75 6.59 0.43
N ALA A 96 -4.31 5.39 0.27
CA ALA A 96 -5.36 4.86 1.14
C ALA A 96 -5.26 3.32 1.20
N GLY A 97 -5.51 2.77 2.40
CA GLY A 97 -5.56 1.33 2.65
C GLY A 97 -6.99 0.78 2.60
N CYS A 98 -7.61 0.62 3.76
CA CYS A 98 -8.90 -0.08 3.92
C CYS A 98 -10.14 0.75 3.56
N ILE A 99 -10.08 2.07 3.71
CA ILE A 99 -11.22 2.98 3.50
C ILE A 99 -10.73 4.09 2.58
N VAL A 100 -11.45 4.30 1.47
CA VAL A 100 -11.18 5.36 0.50
C VAL A 100 -12.34 6.36 0.53
N THR A 101 -12.04 7.64 0.75
CA THR A 101 -13.04 8.73 0.75
C THR A 101 -13.28 9.26 -0.67
N LYS A 102 -14.37 10.01 -0.87
CA LYS A 102 -14.66 10.65 -2.17
C LYS A 102 -13.60 11.68 -2.57
N GLY A 103 -13.12 12.48 -1.63
CA GLY A 103 -12.06 13.45 -1.88
C GLY A 103 -10.73 12.77 -2.21
N GLN A 104 -10.42 11.63 -1.58
CA GLN A 104 -9.27 10.81 -1.95
C GLN A 104 -9.39 10.29 -3.38
N MET A 105 -10.55 9.75 -3.75
CA MET A 105 -10.80 9.27 -5.10
C MET A 105 -10.55 10.38 -6.14
N ARG A 106 -11.23 11.51 -5.95
CA ARG A 106 -11.08 12.67 -6.82
C ARG A 106 -9.63 13.13 -6.92
N TYR A 107 -8.93 13.25 -5.79
CA TYR A 107 -7.54 13.70 -5.76
C TYR A 107 -6.61 12.78 -6.57
N VAL A 108 -6.72 11.46 -6.37
CA VAL A 108 -5.87 10.49 -7.07
C VAL A 108 -6.21 10.43 -8.55
N ASP A 109 -7.50 10.46 -8.92
CA ASP A 109 -7.93 10.45 -10.32
C ASP A 109 -7.34 11.68 -11.04
N GLU A 110 -7.49 12.88 -10.47
CA GLU A 110 -6.95 14.12 -11.02
C GLU A 110 -5.41 14.13 -11.09
N TYR A 111 -4.74 13.54 -10.10
CA TYR A 111 -3.28 13.47 -10.05
C TYR A 111 -2.75 12.48 -11.10
N ASN A 112 -3.29 11.26 -11.13
CA ASN A 112 -2.89 10.22 -12.06
C ASN A 112 -3.22 10.59 -13.50
N GLU A 113 -4.33 11.28 -13.79
CA GLU A 113 -4.63 11.77 -15.14
C GLU A 113 -3.51 12.64 -15.73
N VAL A 114 -2.82 13.43 -14.89
CA VAL A 114 -1.67 14.23 -15.33
C VAL A 114 -0.42 13.36 -15.52
N MET A 115 -0.15 12.48 -14.56
CA MET A 115 1.04 11.63 -14.58
C MET A 115 1.00 10.59 -15.69
N GLU A 116 -0.12 9.91 -15.86
CA GLU A 116 -0.34 8.91 -16.91
C GLU A 116 -0.16 9.54 -18.29
N ARG A 117 -0.76 10.70 -18.57
CA ARG A 117 -0.52 11.41 -19.84
C ARG A 117 0.96 11.73 -20.09
N HIS A 118 1.67 12.14 -19.05
CA HIS A 118 3.10 12.42 -19.17
C HIS A 118 3.91 11.14 -19.41
N LEU A 119 3.59 10.06 -18.70
CA LEU A 119 4.25 8.76 -18.82
C LEU A 119 3.97 8.09 -20.16
N THR A 120 2.73 8.14 -20.64
CA THR A 120 2.35 7.70 -21.99
C THR A 120 3.10 8.48 -23.07
N ALA A 121 3.32 9.79 -22.89
CA ALA A 121 4.10 10.58 -23.85
C ALA A 121 5.58 10.16 -23.92
N ILE A 122 6.12 9.59 -22.83
CA ILE A 122 7.52 9.12 -22.77
C ILE A 122 7.63 7.64 -23.19
N HIS A 123 6.70 6.79 -22.77
CA HIS A 123 6.79 5.33 -22.87
C HIS A 123 5.87 4.71 -23.94
N GLY A 124 4.92 5.46 -24.47
CA GLY A 124 3.91 4.98 -25.43
C GLY A 124 2.59 4.54 -24.77
N GLU A 125 1.57 4.29 -25.60
CA GLU A 125 0.21 3.94 -25.13
C GLU A 125 0.14 2.62 -24.36
N ALA A 126 0.95 1.62 -24.76
CA ALA A 126 0.95 0.30 -24.15
C ALA A 126 1.61 0.24 -22.76
N PHE A 127 2.03 1.37 -22.19
CA PHE A 127 2.69 1.39 -20.88
C PHE A 127 1.73 1.03 -19.73
N PHE A 128 0.43 1.29 -19.90
CA PHE A 128 -0.61 1.02 -18.89
C PHE A 128 -1.60 -0.09 -19.29
N ASP A 129 -1.38 -0.74 -20.45
CA ASP A 129 -2.20 -1.85 -20.96
C ASP A 129 -1.71 -3.21 -20.42
#